data_AF-A0A967M5G9-F1
#
_entry.id   AF-A0A967M5G9-F1
#
_cell.length_a   1.000
_cell.length_b   1.000
_cell.length_c   1.000
_cell.angle_alpha   90.00
_cell.angle_beta   90.00
_cell.angle_gamma   90.00
#
_symmetry.space_group_name_H-M   'P 1'
#
loop_
_entity.id
_entity.type
_entity.pdbx_description
1 polymer ?
#
loop_
_entity_poly.entity_id
_entity_poly.type
_entity_poly.pdbx_seq_one_letter_code
_entity_poly.pdbx_strand_id
1 'polypeptide(L)'
;MDLQRELVDLLAEDRVLTRALDRVAYANDASVYRLVPQAVVLPQSIADVQALFRLSQARCIPLTFRAAGTSLSGQAVTDGILVVLSRHWRNVEILDGGRRVRVQPGVIGGVVNQHLRPYGAKIGPDPASINACMMGGILANNSSGMCCGVVQNAYHTLDSMRFVLPDGLTLDTADPAAHAKLDAEAPQIARGLLDLASRVKANPRLSDRIRHKYRMKNTTGYSLNAFLDHEAPIDILS
;
A
#
# COMPACT_ATOMS: atom_id res chain seq x y z
N MET A 1 -12.92 12.40 -25.07
CA MET A 1 -13.74 12.76 -23.90
C MET A 1 -12.86 13.41 -22.85
N ASP A 2 -13.42 14.38 -22.10
CA ASP A 2 -12.72 15.16 -21.09
C ASP A 2 -12.54 14.33 -19.79
N LEU A 3 -11.29 14.11 -19.39
CA LEU A 3 -10.92 13.33 -18.19
C LEU A 3 -11.52 13.94 -16.92
N GLN A 4 -11.59 15.27 -16.83
CA GLN A 4 -12.12 15.93 -15.64
C GLN A 4 -13.58 15.55 -15.43
N ARG A 5 -14.40 15.64 -16.48
CA ARG A 5 -15.82 15.31 -16.41
C ARG A 5 -16.06 13.85 -15.98
N GLU A 6 -15.34 12.90 -16.57
CA GLU A 6 -15.43 11.49 -16.18
C GLU A 6 -15.07 11.25 -14.71
N LEU A 7 -14.02 11.91 -14.21
CA LEU A 7 -13.65 11.81 -12.80
C LEU A 7 -14.71 12.42 -11.88
N VAL A 8 -15.32 13.54 -12.27
CA VAL A 8 -16.41 14.19 -11.50
C VAL A 8 -17.65 13.30 -11.49
N ASP A 9 -18.00 12.67 -12.60
CA ASP A 9 -19.13 11.73 -12.67
C ASP A 9 -18.90 10.51 -11.76
N LEU A 10 -17.64 10.07 -11.61
CA LEU A 10 -17.28 8.95 -10.75
C LEU A 10 -17.19 9.31 -9.26
N LEU A 11 -16.64 10.49 -8.92
CA LEU A 11 -16.23 10.83 -7.55
C LEU A 11 -16.89 12.10 -7.00
N ALA A 12 -17.75 12.80 -7.72
CA ALA A 12 -18.20 14.15 -7.37
C ALA A 12 -17.10 15.23 -7.44
N GLU A 13 -17.53 16.46 -7.65
CA GLU A 13 -16.67 17.59 -8.01
C GLU A 13 -15.66 17.97 -6.91
N ASP A 14 -16.07 17.94 -5.64
CA ASP A 14 -15.24 18.32 -4.50
C ASP A 14 -14.10 17.32 -4.19
N ARG A 15 -14.09 16.16 -4.87
CA ARG A 15 -13.09 15.09 -4.74
C ARG A 15 -12.16 14.99 -5.94
N VAL A 16 -12.26 15.91 -6.91
CA VAL A 16 -11.46 15.95 -8.14
C VAL A 16 -10.74 17.29 -8.26
N LEU A 17 -9.42 17.26 -8.24
CA LEU A 17 -8.58 18.46 -8.33
C LEU A 17 -7.81 18.45 -9.66
N THR A 18 -8.24 19.30 -10.59
CA THR A 18 -7.63 19.43 -11.93
C THR A 18 -7.06 20.82 -12.20
N ARG A 19 -7.26 21.79 -11.29
CA ARG A 19 -6.67 23.13 -11.44
C ARG A 19 -5.15 23.02 -11.45
N ALA A 20 -4.50 23.88 -12.24
CA ALA A 20 -3.04 23.90 -12.35
C ALA A 20 -2.35 24.02 -10.98
N LEU A 21 -2.89 24.86 -10.08
CA LEU A 21 -2.35 25.04 -8.73
C LEU A 21 -2.39 23.74 -7.92
N ASP A 22 -3.51 23.01 -7.96
CA ASP A 22 -3.66 21.78 -7.18
C ASP A 22 -2.71 20.70 -7.72
N ARG A 23 -2.66 20.54 -9.04
CA ARG A 23 -1.77 19.57 -9.69
C ARG A 23 -0.30 19.85 -9.38
N VAL A 24 0.12 21.12 -9.42
CA VAL A 24 1.49 21.51 -9.08
C VAL A 24 1.80 21.30 -7.60
N ALA A 25 0.84 21.56 -6.70
CA ALA A 25 1.01 21.33 -5.26
C ALA A 25 1.26 19.84 -4.93
N TYR A 26 0.72 18.92 -5.73
CA TYR A 26 0.91 17.48 -5.57
C TYR A 26 2.03 16.89 -6.45
N ALA A 27 2.78 17.71 -7.19
CA ALA A 27 3.75 17.23 -8.18
C ALA A 27 5.03 16.60 -7.61
N ASN A 28 5.34 16.86 -6.34
CA ASN A 28 6.50 16.31 -5.65
C ASN A 28 6.03 15.50 -4.43
N ASP A 29 6.75 14.45 -4.06
CA ASP A 29 6.77 13.93 -2.69
C ASP A 29 7.98 14.56 -1.96
N ALA A 30 8.49 13.94 -0.90
CA ALA A 30 9.68 14.43 -0.20
C ALA A 30 11.01 14.12 -0.94
N SER A 31 10.95 13.56 -2.15
CA SER A 31 12.12 13.29 -2.98
C SER A 31 12.47 14.47 -3.90
N VAL A 32 13.51 14.28 -4.71
CA VAL A 32 13.94 15.23 -5.76
C VAL A 32 13.12 15.12 -7.05
N TYR A 33 12.22 14.14 -7.15
CA TYR A 33 11.46 13.89 -8.38
C TYR A 33 10.20 14.76 -8.45
N ARG A 34 9.92 15.25 -9.66
CA ARG A 34 8.74 16.05 -9.96
C ARG A 34 8.02 15.52 -11.18
N LEU A 35 6.76 15.10 -10.99
CA LEU A 35 5.84 14.76 -12.07
C LEU A 35 4.50 15.43 -11.79
N VAL A 36 3.98 16.20 -12.75
CA VAL A 36 2.72 16.93 -12.57
C VAL A 36 1.57 16.01 -13.00
N PRO A 37 0.72 15.53 -12.08
CA PRO A 37 -0.37 14.62 -12.43
C PRO A 37 -1.37 15.31 -13.36
N GLN A 38 -2.08 14.54 -14.19
CA GLN A 38 -3.22 15.03 -14.97
C GLN A 38 -4.39 15.45 -14.08
N ALA A 39 -4.63 14.69 -12.99
CA ALA A 39 -5.64 14.99 -11.99
C ALA A 39 -5.22 14.40 -10.63
N VAL A 40 -5.72 15.01 -9.55
CA VAL A 40 -5.63 14.46 -8.20
C VAL A 40 -7.03 14.11 -7.73
N VAL A 41 -7.22 12.92 -7.17
CA VAL A 41 -8.53 12.43 -6.74
C VAL A 41 -8.51 11.97 -5.29
N LEU A 42 -9.65 12.13 -4.62
CA LEU A 42 -9.82 11.87 -3.19
C LEU A 42 -10.90 10.80 -2.96
N PRO A 43 -10.64 9.51 -3.26
CA PRO A 43 -11.63 8.46 -3.06
C PRO A 43 -11.96 8.28 -1.57
N GLN A 44 -13.19 7.88 -1.28
CA GLN A 44 -13.72 7.67 0.07
C GLN A 44 -14.12 6.22 0.32
N SER A 45 -14.21 5.40 -0.73
CA SER A 45 -14.69 4.03 -0.64
C SER A 45 -13.88 3.07 -1.50
N ILE A 46 -14.05 1.77 -1.25
CA ILE A 46 -13.49 0.72 -2.11
C ILE A 46 -14.12 0.80 -3.51
N ALA A 47 -15.41 1.13 -3.60
CA ALA A 47 -16.11 1.28 -4.88
C ALA A 47 -15.50 2.40 -5.74
N ASP A 48 -15.10 3.52 -5.11
CA ASP A 48 -14.38 4.60 -5.80
C ASP A 48 -13.04 4.11 -6.37
N VAL A 49 -12.28 3.35 -5.58
CA VAL A 49 -10.99 2.79 -6.00
C VAL A 49 -11.17 1.81 -7.16
N GLN A 50 -12.17 0.93 -7.10
CA GLN A 50 -12.51 0.01 -8.18
C GLN A 50 -12.92 0.76 -9.46
N ALA A 51 -13.69 1.85 -9.33
CA ALA A 51 -14.08 2.68 -10.45
C ALA A 51 -12.88 3.39 -11.10
N LEU A 52 -11.95 3.88 -10.29
CA LEU A 52 -10.69 4.47 -10.77
C LEU A 52 -9.84 3.44 -11.53
N PHE A 53 -9.74 2.21 -11.03
CA PHE A 53 -9.03 1.13 -11.76
C PHE A 53 -9.65 0.85 -13.13
N ARG A 54 -10.99 0.76 -13.21
CA ARG A 54 -11.68 0.59 -14.51
C ARG A 54 -11.41 1.75 -15.46
N LEU A 55 -11.46 2.99 -14.97
CA LEU A 55 -11.15 4.18 -15.76
C LEU A 55 -9.70 4.16 -16.26
N SER A 56 -8.75 3.82 -15.37
CA SER A 56 -7.33 3.72 -15.68
C SER A 56 -7.07 2.73 -16.82
N GLN A 57 -7.67 1.54 -16.77
CA GLN A 57 -7.57 0.56 -17.84
C GLN A 57 -8.19 1.06 -19.14
N ALA A 58 -9.40 1.63 -19.09
CA ALA A 58 -10.11 2.11 -20.27
C ALA A 58 -9.39 3.27 -20.99
N ARG A 59 -8.70 4.13 -20.22
CA ARG A 59 -7.98 5.30 -20.75
C ARG A 59 -6.48 5.07 -20.93
N CYS A 60 -5.94 3.94 -20.48
CA CYS A 60 -4.51 3.69 -20.40
C CYS A 60 -3.74 4.78 -19.63
N ILE A 61 -4.34 5.33 -18.58
CA ILE A 61 -3.71 6.37 -17.73
C ILE A 61 -3.29 5.72 -16.42
N PRO A 62 -2.00 5.79 -16.01
CA PRO A 62 -1.54 5.16 -14.78
C PRO A 62 -2.15 5.82 -13.54
N LEU A 63 -2.41 5.00 -12.51
CA LEU A 63 -2.75 5.47 -11.17
C LEU A 63 -1.53 5.41 -10.27
N THR A 64 -1.41 6.37 -9.36
CA THR A 64 -0.43 6.30 -8.27
C THR A 64 -1.10 6.69 -6.96
N PHE A 65 -1.03 5.80 -5.99
CA PHE A 65 -1.63 6.03 -4.68
C PHE A 65 -0.65 6.79 -3.78
N ARG A 66 -1.16 7.83 -3.11
CA ARG A 66 -0.39 8.64 -2.16
C ARG A 66 -1.15 8.72 -0.84
N ALA A 67 -0.47 8.36 0.24
CA ALA A 67 -0.91 8.69 1.59
C ALA A 67 -0.34 10.06 1.99
N ALA A 68 0.73 10.11 2.78
CA ALA A 68 1.33 11.37 3.22
C ALA A 68 2.24 12.06 2.17
N GLY A 69 2.84 11.29 1.25
CA GLY A 69 3.83 11.82 0.31
C GLY A 69 5.21 12.10 0.93
N THR A 70 5.61 11.34 1.95
CA THR A 70 6.92 11.48 2.63
C THR A 70 8.02 10.58 2.08
N SER A 71 7.80 9.90 0.94
CA SER A 71 8.84 9.09 0.31
C SER A 71 9.99 9.97 -0.20
N LEU A 72 11.22 9.46 -0.11
CA LEU A 72 12.43 10.09 -0.62
C LEU A 72 12.86 9.52 -1.98
N SER A 73 12.06 8.63 -2.58
CA SER A 73 12.43 7.87 -3.78
C SER A 73 11.47 8.04 -4.96
N GLY A 74 10.54 9.00 -4.90
CA GLY A 74 9.61 9.28 -5.99
C GLY A 74 8.48 8.27 -6.13
N GLN A 75 8.21 7.47 -5.09
CA GLN A 75 7.21 6.39 -5.14
C GLN A 75 5.78 6.92 -5.13
N ALA A 76 5.60 8.19 -4.74
CA ALA A 76 4.27 8.80 -4.62
C ALA A 76 4.05 9.94 -5.64
N VAL A 77 4.81 10.01 -6.73
CA VAL A 77 4.64 11.00 -7.82
C VAL A 77 4.19 10.33 -9.12
N THR A 78 3.48 11.06 -9.97
CA THR A 78 2.97 10.56 -11.25
C THR A 78 2.63 11.69 -12.21
N ASP A 79 2.71 11.43 -13.51
CA ASP A 79 2.13 12.25 -14.59
C ASP A 79 0.74 11.74 -15.04
N GLY A 80 0.24 10.66 -14.42
CA GLY A 80 -1.11 10.14 -14.58
C GLY A 80 -2.10 10.72 -13.57
N ILE A 81 -2.93 9.85 -12.97
CA ILE A 81 -3.90 10.24 -11.94
C ILE A 81 -3.32 9.92 -10.56
N LEU A 82 -3.21 10.94 -9.70
CA LEU A 82 -2.76 10.77 -8.32
C LEU A 82 -3.97 10.51 -7.40
N VAL A 83 -3.97 9.36 -6.72
CA VAL A 83 -5.05 8.92 -5.83
C VAL A 83 -4.65 9.17 -4.38
N VAL A 84 -5.21 10.20 -3.76
CA VAL A 84 -4.81 10.65 -2.41
C VAL A 84 -5.74 10.08 -1.35
N LEU A 85 -5.18 9.30 -0.42
CA LEU A 85 -5.92 8.55 0.62
C LEU A 85 -5.94 9.27 1.99
N SER A 86 -5.24 10.40 2.13
CA SER A 86 -4.98 11.04 3.41
C SER A 86 -6.19 11.67 4.11
N ARG A 87 -7.29 11.94 3.40
CA ARG A 87 -8.44 12.70 3.92
C ARG A 87 -9.53 11.83 4.54
N HIS A 88 -9.88 10.72 3.89
CA HIS A 88 -11.12 9.99 4.18
C HIS A 88 -10.92 8.58 4.77
N TRP A 89 -9.68 8.12 4.83
CA TRP A 89 -9.33 6.77 5.30
C TRP A 89 -8.64 6.83 6.66
N ARG A 90 -9.36 7.23 7.71
CA ARG A 90 -8.78 7.58 9.03
C ARG A 90 -9.26 6.74 10.22
N ASN A 91 -9.98 5.65 9.98
CA ASN A 91 -10.44 4.81 11.08
C ASN A 91 -9.28 4.08 11.77
N VAL A 92 -9.37 3.99 13.10
CA VAL A 92 -8.47 3.28 14.00
C VAL A 92 -9.31 2.46 14.96
N GLU A 93 -8.97 1.19 15.12
CA GLU A 93 -9.64 0.27 16.04
C GLU A 93 -8.58 -0.51 16.81
N ILE A 94 -8.59 -0.37 18.14
CA ILE A 94 -7.71 -1.14 19.02
C ILE A 94 -8.31 -2.51 19.27
N LEU A 95 -7.50 -3.56 19.13
CA LEU A 95 -7.90 -4.95 19.28
C LEU A 95 -7.09 -5.62 20.39
N ASP A 96 -7.67 -6.64 21.02
CA ASP A 96 -7.01 -7.51 22.01
C ASP A 96 -6.24 -6.76 23.10
N GLY A 97 -6.82 -5.68 23.63
CA GLY A 97 -6.18 -4.88 24.67
C GLY A 97 -4.89 -4.20 24.21
N GLY A 98 -4.77 -3.82 22.93
CA GLY A 98 -3.62 -3.10 22.39
C GLY A 98 -2.54 -3.99 21.77
N ARG A 99 -2.74 -5.32 21.75
CA ARG A 99 -1.82 -6.25 21.08
C ARG A 99 -1.90 -6.15 19.56
N ARG A 100 -3.05 -5.73 19.03
CA ARG A 100 -3.28 -5.50 17.60
C ARG A 100 -4.00 -4.18 17.39
N VAL A 101 -3.83 -3.61 16.20
CA VAL A 101 -4.55 -2.41 15.78
C VAL A 101 -4.96 -2.54 14.32
N ARG A 102 -6.23 -2.27 14.03
CA ARG A 102 -6.75 -2.17 12.67
C ARG A 102 -6.83 -0.70 12.30
N VAL A 103 -6.22 -0.33 11.17
CA VAL A 103 -6.10 1.06 10.73
C VAL A 103 -6.38 1.19 9.24
N GLN A 104 -6.96 2.32 8.86
CA GLN A 104 -7.08 2.71 7.46
C GLN A 104 -5.79 3.42 6.97
N PRO A 105 -5.53 3.43 5.65
CA PRO A 105 -4.23 3.87 5.10
C PRO A 105 -3.89 5.35 5.33
N GLY A 106 -4.86 6.21 5.62
CA GLY A 106 -4.69 7.64 5.83
C GLY A 106 -4.40 8.05 7.28
N VAL A 107 -4.21 7.10 8.21
CA VAL A 107 -3.88 7.40 9.61
C VAL A 107 -2.38 7.65 9.76
N ILE A 108 -1.99 8.73 10.44
CA ILE A 108 -0.58 9.05 10.75
C ILE A 108 -0.05 8.05 11.77
N GLY A 109 1.15 7.50 11.56
CA GLY A 109 1.72 6.47 12.46
C GLY A 109 1.86 6.95 13.91
N GLY A 110 2.26 8.21 14.12
CA GLY A 110 2.29 8.82 15.45
C GLY A 110 0.91 8.90 16.12
N VAL A 111 -0.16 9.08 15.35
CA VAL A 111 -1.54 9.05 15.86
C VAL A 111 -1.94 7.63 16.26
N VAL A 112 -1.53 6.60 15.50
CA VAL A 112 -1.74 5.20 15.92
C VAL A 112 -1.07 4.92 17.27
N ASN A 113 0.18 5.37 17.45
CA ASN A 113 0.88 5.22 18.72
C ASN A 113 0.21 5.96 19.88
N GLN A 114 -0.44 7.10 19.64
CA GLN A 114 -1.24 7.78 20.66
C GLN A 114 -2.44 6.93 21.12
N HIS A 115 -3.11 6.23 20.19
CA HIS A 115 -4.22 5.33 20.53
C HIS A 115 -3.75 4.07 21.28
N LEU A 116 -2.53 3.60 21.01
CA LEU A 116 -1.95 2.43 21.68
C LEU A 116 -1.33 2.75 23.05
N ARG A 117 -1.00 4.02 23.32
CA ARG A 117 -0.34 4.45 24.55
C ARG A 117 -1.04 4.00 25.85
N PRO A 118 -2.38 4.07 25.99
CA PRO A 118 -3.08 3.60 27.20
C PRO A 118 -2.89 2.10 27.48
N TYR A 119 -2.54 1.33 26.45
CA TYR A 119 -2.32 -0.12 26.52
C TYR A 119 -0.84 -0.49 26.72
N GLY A 120 0.05 0.49 26.87
CA GLY A 120 1.49 0.24 26.98
C GLY A 120 2.12 -0.30 25.69
N ALA A 121 1.46 -0.10 24.54
CA ALA A 121 1.86 -0.62 23.24
C ALA A 121 2.21 0.49 22.24
N LYS A 122 2.88 0.13 21.15
CA LYS A 122 3.13 0.95 19.96
C LYS A 122 3.25 0.05 18.73
N ILE A 123 3.09 0.62 17.54
CA ILE A 123 3.38 -0.12 16.32
C ILE A 123 4.87 -0.44 16.22
N GLY A 124 5.21 -1.56 15.56
CA GLY A 124 6.59 -1.95 15.31
C GLY A 124 7.34 -0.92 14.46
N PRO A 125 6.86 -0.57 13.26
CA PRO A 125 7.53 0.40 12.40
C PRO A 125 7.71 1.77 13.05
N ASP A 126 8.95 2.26 13.09
CA ASP A 126 9.34 3.54 13.69
C ASP A 126 10.09 4.47 12.70
N PRO A 127 9.59 4.69 11.46
CA PRO A 127 10.26 5.56 10.49
C PRO A 127 10.52 6.97 11.07
N ALA A 128 11.61 7.61 10.64
CA ALA A 128 11.97 8.96 11.12
C ALA A 128 10.83 9.99 10.93
N SER A 129 10.01 9.80 9.90
CA SER A 129 8.83 10.62 9.61
C SER A 129 7.56 10.19 10.36
N ILE A 130 7.62 9.40 11.44
CA ILE A 130 6.45 8.78 12.10
C ILE A 130 5.31 9.75 12.41
N ASN A 131 5.63 11.01 12.71
CA ASN A 131 4.66 12.07 13.00
C ASN A 131 4.05 12.73 11.75
N ALA A 132 4.41 12.28 10.55
CA ALA A 132 3.92 12.77 9.26
C ALA A 132 3.51 11.63 8.31
N CYS A 133 4.28 10.55 8.24
CA CYS A 133 3.94 9.41 7.39
C CYS A 133 2.69 8.69 7.89
N MET A 134 1.93 8.15 6.94
CA MET A 134 0.67 7.46 7.20
C MET A 134 0.80 5.96 6.96
N MET A 135 -0.07 5.18 7.60
CA MET A 135 -0.02 3.72 7.65
C MET A 135 0.02 3.07 6.26
N GLY A 136 -0.71 3.61 5.28
CA GLY A 136 -0.66 3.10 3.90
C GLY A 136 0.74 3.18 3.28
N GLY A 137 1.46 4.29 3.52
CA GLY A 137 2.84 4.44 3.05
C GLY A 137 3.85 3.64 3.87
N ILE A 138 3.60 3.48 5.18
CA ILE A 138 4.42 2.64 6.06
C ILE A 138 4.40 1.19 5.57
N LEU A 139 3.20 0.65 5.32
CA LEU A 139 3.02 -0.72 4.82
C LEU A 139 3.59 -0.88 3.41
N ALA A 140 3.19 -0.02 2.46
CA ALA A 140 3.61 -0.13 1.05
C ALA A 140 5.13 -0.08 0.85
N ASN A 141 5.86 0.60 1.75
CA ASN A 141 7.31 0.71 1.67
C ASN A 141 8.07 -0.26 2.59
N ASN A 142 7.37 -1.19 3.24
CA ASN A 142 7.91 -2.04 4.31
C ASN A 142 8.78 -1.23 5.29
N SER A 143 8.22 -0.11 5.77
CA SER A 143 9.00 0.89 6.50
C SER A 143 9.47 0.35 7.86
N SER A 144 10.60 0.87 8.31
CA SER A 144 11.20 0.60 9.62
C SER A 144 12.07 1.78 10.05
N GLY A 145 12.46 1.82 11.32
CA GLY A 145 13.37 2.82 11.88
C GLY A 145 14.41 2.19 12.79
N MET A 146 15.24 3.03 13.41
CA MET A 146 16.50 2.60 14.03
C MET A 146 16.31 1.58 15.15
N CYS A 147 15.20 1.63 15.89
CA CYS A 147 15.00 0.78 17.06
C CYS A 147 14.49 -0.62 16.70
N CYS A 148 13.84 -0.78 15.54
CA CYS A 148 13.03 -1.96 15.22
C CYS A 148 13.70 -2.92 14.22
N GLY A 149 14.80 -2.49 13.59
CA GLY A 149 15.63 -3.36 12.74
C GLY A 149 14.83 -4.03 11.63
N VAL A 150 15.11 -5.31 11.37
CA VAL A 150 14.31 -6.15 10.46
C VAL A 150 13.15 -6.84 11.18
N VAL A 151 13.28 -7.13 12.48
CA VAL A 151 12.31 -7.98 13.21
C VAL A 151 10.94 -7.31 13.39
N GLN A 152 10.92 -5.98 13.50
CA GLN A 152 9.70 -5.22 13.77
C GLN A 152 9.39 -4.22 12.64
N ASN A 153 9.77 -4.55 11.40
CA ASN A 153 9.33 -3.78 10.23
C ASN A 153 7.84 -4.04 9.93
N ALA A 154 7.30 -3.33 8.95
CA ALA A 154 5.89 -3.44 8.59
C ALA A 154 5.52 -4.87 8.15
N TYR A 155 6.39 -5.51 7.35
CA TYR A 155 6.19 -6.88 6.88
C TYR A 155 6.03 -7.89 8.03
N HIS A 156 6.93 -7.89 9.00
CA HIS A 156 6.91 -8.85 10.12
C HIS A 156 5.89 -8.54 11.20
N THR A 157 5.26 -7.36 11.16
CA THR A 157 4.24 -6.95 12.14
C THR A 157 2.84 -6.88 11.56
N LEU A 158 2.68 -7.22 10.27
CA LEU A 158 1.40 -7.32 9.61
C LEU A 158 0.69 -8.61 10.06
N ASP A 159 -0.51 -8.46 10.63
CA ASP A 159 -1.38 -9.57 11.00
C ASP A 159 -2.32 -9.95 9.85
N SER A 160 -2.96 -8.94 9.26
CA SER A 160 -3.81 -9.08 8.08
C SER A 160 -3.94 -7.76 7.32
N MET A 161 -4.42 -7.82 6.08
CA MET A 161 -4.73 -6.63 5.29
C MET A 161 -5.90 -6.83 4.33
N ARG A 162 -6.56 -5.73 4.01
CA ARG A 162 -7.54 -5.66 2.91
C ARG A 162 -6.97 -4.84 1.77
N PHE A 163 -6.99 -5.39 0.57
CA PHE A 163 -6.47 -4.74 -0.64
C PHE A 163 -7.38 -4.96 -1.85
N VAL A 164 -7.21 -4.09 -2.85
CA VAL A 164 -7.97 -4.09 -4.10
C VAL A 164 -6.97 -4.29 -5.25
N LEU A 165 -7.18 -5.33 -6.04
CA LEU A 165 -6.38 -5.60 -7.23
C LEU A 165 -6.81 -4.70 -8.40
N PRO A 166 -5.96 -4.53 -9.44
CA PRO A 166 -6.27 -3.65 -10.56
C PRO A 166 -7.51 -4.03 -11.37
N ASP A 167 -7.97 -5.28 -11.31
CA ASP A 167 -9.23 -5.75 -11.90
C ASP A 167 -10.47 -5.42 -11.04
N GLY A 168 -10.24 -4.92 -9.82
CA GLY A 168 -11.26 -4.58 -8.84
C GLY A 168 -11.51 -5.66 -7.80
N LEU A 169 -10.89 -6.84 -7.89
CA LEU A 169 -11.04 -7.90 -6.89
C LEU A 169 -10.57 -7.38 -5.52
N THR A 170 -11.45 -7.46 -4.53
CA THR A 170 -11.14 -7.10 -3.14
C THR A 170 -10.93 -8.35 -2.31
N LEU A 171 -9.76 -8.44 -1.69
CA LEU A 171 -9.37 -9.53 -0.78
C LEU A 171 -9.13 -8.95 0.61
N ASP A 172 -9.49 -9.72 1.63
CA ASP A 172 -9.23 -9.44 3.04
C ASP A 172 -8.58 -10.66 3.66
N THR A 173 -7.29 -10.59 3.98
CA THR A 173 -6.56 -11.76 4.48
C THR A 173 -6.97 -12.20 5.89
N ALA A 174 -7.79 -11.41 6.59
CA ALA A 174 -8.41 -11.84 7.83
C ALA A 174 -9.59 -12.81 7.60
N ASP A 175 -10.14 -12.87 6.38
CA ASP A 175 -11.25 -13.75 6.04
C ASP A 175 -10.72 -15.17 5.75
N PRO A 176 -11.18 -16.21 6.48
CA PRO A 176 -10.80 -17.60 6.20
C PRO A 176 -11.08 -18.06 4.76
N ALA A 177 -12.03 -17.42 4.06
CA ALA A 177 -12.36 -17.72 2.68
C ALA A 177 -11.42 -17.04 1.66
N ALA A 178 -10.48 -16.18 2.09
CA ALA A 178 -9.69 -15.36 1.19
C ALA A 178 -8.80 -16.18 0.22
N HIS A 179 -8.25 -17.31 0.70
CA HIS A 179 -7.50 -18.24 -0.16
C HIS A 179 -8.37 -18.78 -1.30
N ALA A 180 -9.52 -19.37 -0.94
CA ALA A 180 -10.45 -19.93 -1.92
C ALA A 180 -10.97 -18.86 -2.88
N LYS A 181 -11.18 -17.63 -2.38
CA LYS A 181 -11.59 -16.49 -3.19
C LYS A 181 -10.54 -16.09 -4.22
N LEU A 182 -9.26 -15.99 -3.82
CA LEU A 182 -8.17 -15.69 -4.74
C LEU A 182 -8.02 -16.78 -5.82
N ASP A 183 -8.11 -18.05 -5.43
CA ASP A 183 -8.00 -19.18 -6.36
C ASP A 183 -9.16 -19.22 -7.36
N ALA A 184 -10.37 -18.86 -6.94
CA ALA A 184 -11.56 -18.85 -7.78
C ALA A 184 -11.63 -17.62 -8.70
N GLU A 185 -11.37 -16.42 -8.16
CA GLU A 185 -11.60 -15.15 -8.87
C GLU A 185 -10.35 -14.62 -9.59
N ALA A 186 -9.14 -15.00 -9.17
CA ALA A 186 -7.89 -14.64 -9.84
C ALA A 186 -6.88 -15.81 -9.91
N PRO A 187 -7.25 -16.96 -10.50
CA PRO A 187 -6.41 -18.16 -10.58
C PRO A 187 -5.06 -17.92 -11.25
N GLN A 188 -4.98 -16.98 -12.21
CA GLN A 188 -3.74 -16.60 -12.88
C GLN A 188 -2.73 -15.93 -11.94
N ILE A 189 -3.20 -15.14 -10.96
CA ILE A 189 -2.34 -14.52 -9.96
C ILE A 189 -1.85 -15.60 -8.99
N ALA A 190 -2.76 -16.43 -8.49
CA ALA A 190 -2.42 -17.53 -7.58
C ALA A 190 -1.35 -18.46 -8.18
N ARG A 191 -1.59 -18.95 -9.41
CA ARG A 191 -0.64 -19.81 -10.12
C ARG A 191 0.69 -19.11 -10.39
N GLY A 192 0.66 -17.87 -10.85
CA GLY A 192 1.88 -17.10 -11.11
C GLY A 192 2.76 -16.93 -9.87
N LEU A 193 2.17 -16.69 -8.70
CA LEU A 193 2.88 -16.59 -7.43
C LEU A 193 3.52 -17.92 -7.02
N LEU A 194 2.79 -19.04 -7.19
CA LEU A 194 3.31 -20.38 -6.89
C LEU A 194 4.44 -20.80 -7.85
N ASP A 195 4.31 -20.45 -9.14
CA ASP A 195 5.35 -20.71 -10.14
C ASP A 195 6.63 -19.91 -9.81
N LEU A 196 6.48 -18.64 -9.42
CA LEU A 196 7.60 -17.82 -8.98
C LEU A 196 8.24 -18.38 -7.70
N ALA A 197 7.43 -18.75 -6.70
CA ALA A 197 7.92 -19.38 -5.48
C ALA A 197 8.70 -20.66 -5.78
N SER A 198 8.16 -21.53 -6.63
CA SER A 198 8.80 -22.77 -7.05
C SER A 198 10.14 -22.52 -7.74
N ARG A 199 10.20 -21.55 -8.66
CA ARG A 199 11.44 -21.16 -9.35
C ARG A 199 12.50 -20.60 -8.41
N VAL A 200 12.08 -19.81 -7.41
CA VAL A 200 12.98 -19.25 -6.40
C VAL A 200 13.53 -20.37 -5.51
N LYS A 201 12.66 -21.23 -4.96
CA LYS A 201 13.01 -22.34 -4.05
C LYS A 201 13.87 -23.41 -4.75
N ALA A 202 13.62 -23.68 -6.04
CA ALA A 202 14.41 -24.61 -6.85
C ALA A 202 15.82 -24.11 -7.21
N ASN A 203 16.14 -22.84 -6.93
CA ASN A 203 17.45 -22.25 -7.19
C ASN A 203 18.14 -21.87 -5.87
N PRO A 204 19.00 -22.76 -5.31
CA PRO A 204 19.67 -22.51 -4.03
C PRO A 204 20.49 -21.22 -4.01
N ARG A 205 21.21 -20.92 -5.11
CA ARG A 205 22.01 -19.68 -5.23
C ARG A 205 21.14 -18.43 -5.13
N LEU A 206 19.96 -18.44 -5.75
CA LEU A 206 19.01 -17.32 -5.67
C LEU A 206 18.39 -17.24 -4.27
N SER A 207 17.93 -18.38 -3.73
CA SER A 207 17.37 -18.47 -2.39
C SER A 207 18.33 -17.91 -1.32
N ASP A 208 19.60 -18.31 -1.36
CA ASP A 208 20.61 -17.85 -0.41
C ASP A 208 20.91 -16.36 -0.58
N ARG A 209 20.91 -15.86 -1.83
CA ARG A 209 21.06 -14.43 -2.10
C ARG A 209 19.89 -13.62 -1.55
N ILE A 210 18.66 -14.10 -1.70
CA ILE A 210 17.47 -13.46 -1.12
C ILE A 210 17.60 -13.44 0.39
N ARG A 211 17.80 -14.59 1.04
CA ARG A 211 18.00 -14.67 2.50
C ARG A 211 19.08 -13.70 2.97
N HIS A 212 20.24 -13.69 2.31
CA HIS A 212 21.33 -12.79 2.64
C HIS A 212 20.94 -11.32 2.53
N LYS A 213 20.26 -10.91 1.45
CA LYS A 213 19.82 -9.51 1.26
C LYS A 213 18.81 -9.05 2.32
N TYR A 214 17.92 -9.92 2.75
CA TYR A 214 16.87 -9.59 3.73
C TYR A 214 17.30 -9.78 5.19
N ARG A 215 18.56 -10.18 5.47
CA ARG A 215 19.16 -10.08 6.81
C ARG A 215 19.26 -8.64 7.31
N MET A 216 19.31 -7.69 6.39
CA MET A 216 19.28 -6.26 6.65
C MET A 216 18.01 -5.68 6.04
N LYS A 217 17.69 -4.44 6.44
CA LYS A 217 16.56 -3.71 5.87
C LYS A 217 16.72 -3.59 4.36
N ASN A 218 15.81 -4.22 3.63
CA ASN A 218 15.79 -4.17 2.19
C ASN A 218 14.37 -3.92 1.70
N THR A 219 14.15 -2.72 1.18
CA THR A 219 12.89 -2.26 0.59
C THR A 219 13.08 -1.92 -0.88
N THR A 220 14.16 -2.41 -1.50
CA THR A 220 14.49 -2.14 -2.90
C THR A 220 13.77 -3.10 -3.83
N GLY A 221 12.86 -2.57 -4.64
CA GLY A 221 12.09 -3.36 -5.60
C GLY A 221 11.01 -4.21 -4.94
N TYR A 222 10.92 -5.48 -5.33
CA TYR A 222 9.91 -6.42 -4.85
C TYR A 222 10.34 -7.11 -3.56
N SER A 223 9.38 -7.43 -2.68
CA SER A 223 9.60 -8.19 -1.44
C SER A 223 9.90 -9.67 -1.73
N LEU A 224 11.04 -9.97 -2.34
CA LEU A 224 11.36 -11.30 -2.84
C LEU A 224 11.48 -12.37 -1.73
N ASN A 225 11.66 -11.96 -0.47
CA ASN A 225 11.64 -12.88 0.66
C ASN A 225 10.27 -13.52 0.87
N ALA A 226 9.16 -12.87 0.48
CA ALA A 226 7.82 -13.45 0.61
C ALA A 226 7.69 -14.80 -0.12
N PHE A 227 8.37 -14.98 -1.26
CA PHE A 227 8.43 -16.25 -2.00
C PHE A 227 9.20 -17.37 -1.28
N LEU A 228 9.98 -17.05 -0.25
CA LEU A 228 10.66 -18.02 0.61
C LEU A 228 9.95 -18.23 1.93
N ASP A 229 9.33 -17.18 2.46
CA ASP A 229 8.73 -17.16 3.80
C ASP A 229 7.32 -17.77 3.83
N HIS A 230 6.62 -17.78 2.69
CA HIS A 230 5.24 -18.23 2.57
C HIS A 230 5.06 -19.37 1.55
N GLU A 231 3.99 -20.14 1.76
CA GLU A 231 3.57 -21.23 0.87
C GLU A 231 2.28 -20.90 0.11
N ALA A 232 1.33 -20.21 0.77
CA ALA A 232 0.07 -19.89 0.14
C ALA A 232 0.16 -18.61 -0.70
N PRO A 233 -0.53 -18.54 -1.87
CA PRO A 233 -0.41 -17.39 -2.77
C PRO A 233 -0.83 -16.06 -2.13
N ILE A 234 -1.89 -16.07 -1.31
CA ILE A 234 -2.39 -14.84 -0.71
C ILE A 234 -1.41 -14.25 0.32
N ASP A 235 -0.69 -15.11 1.06
CA ASP A 235 0.31 -14.68 2.03
C ASP A 235 1.58 -14.17 1.34
N ILE A 236 1.91 -14.70 0.16
CA ILE A 236 2.99 -14.15 -0.69
C ILE A 236 2.60 -12.76 -1.23
N LEU A 237 1.30 -12.53 -1.46
CA LEU A 237 0.78 -11.32 -2.09
C LEU A 237 0.58 -10.16 -1.10
N SER A 238 0.30 -10.46 0.17
CA SER A 238 0.06 -9.49 1.25
C SER A 238 1.34 -9.02 1.93
#